data_AF-A0A1A3CL62-F1
#
_entry.id   AF-A0A1A3CL62-F1
#
_cell.length_a   1.000
_cell.length_b   1.000
_cell.length_c   1.000
_cell.angle_alpha   90.00
_cell.angle_beta   90.00
_cell.angle_gamma   90.00
#
_symmetry.space_group_name_H-M   'P 1'
#
loop_
_entity.id
_entity.type
_entity.pdbx_description
1 polymer ?
#
loop_
_entity_poly.entity_id
_entity_poly.type
_entity_poly.pdbx_seq_one_letter_code
_entity_poly.pdbx_strand_id
1 'polypeptide(L)'
;PQHGLINELGAQASKEELGGTLTCALADRLRITKAEAARRIGEAEDLGARRALTGQPLAPVLTATAAAQCRGLIGDAHIKVIRRFFTHLPAHVDVFTREAAEADLAGRACEFRPDQVAAYARKLMATLHPDGDFCDEDRARKRCFVLGNQEYDGMSRISGLITPELRALFEALLAALAAPGTPDPTAEPDSSGPDIRSTGQRNHDALITAIRALFASGQLGAHRGLPVTMIVTTTLKDLEAGAGAGRTSGGSLLPMADLIRLAAQAHHYLAIFDDAKPLALYHTKRLANPAQRLMLHALDRGCTRPGCDQPAYHSEVHHVTGWTTTGRTDIT
;
A
#
# COMPACT_ATOMS: atom_id res chain seq x y z
N PRO A 1 17.64 10.72 -37.57
CA PRO A 1 19.08 11.10 -37.64
C PRO A 1 19.86 10.87 -36.34
N GLN A 2 19.27 11.12 -35.17
CA GLN A 2 19.98 11.07 -33.88
C GLN A 2 20.45 9.66 -33.46
N HIS A 3 19.61 8.63 -33.66
CA HIS A 3 19.96 7.24 -33.29
C HIS A 3 21.16 6.68 -34.06
N GLY A 4 21.28 7.00 -35.35
CA GLY A 4 22.41 6.54 -36.18
C GLY A 4 23.75 7.05 -35.66
N LEU A 5 23.82 8.34 -35.32
CA LEU A 5 25.01 8.96 -34.73
C LEU A 5 25.38 8.37 -33.36
N ILE A 6 24.39 8.09 -32.51
CA ILE A 6 24.64 7.48 -31.20
C ILE A 6 25.19 6.06 -31.36
N ASN A 7 24.62 5.27 -32.28
CA ASN A 7 25.09 3.90 -32.57
C ASN A 7 26.49 3.90 -33.18
N GLU A 8 26.79 4.81 -34.11
CA GLU A 8 28.13 4.95 -34.70
C GLU A 8 29.18 5.32 -33.65
N LEU A 9 28.86 6.29 -32.78
CA LEU A 9 29.72 6.67 -31.67
C LEU A 9 29.96 5.49 -30.70
N GLY A 10 28.91 4.74 -30.36
CA GLY A 10 29.05 3.57 -29.49
C GLY A 10 29.86 2.42 -30.10
N ALA A 11 29.84 2.28 -31.43
CA ALA A 11 30.56 1.22 -32.13
C ALA A 11 32.01 1.57 -32.46
N GLN A 12 32.32 2.85 -32.72
CA GLN A 12 33.61 3.27 -33.25
C GLN A 12 34.51 3.97 -32.23
N ALA A 13 33.94 4.64 -31.21
CA ALA A 13 34.72 5.43 -30.27
C ALA A 13 35.07 4.64 -29.00
N SER A 14 36.34 4.64 -28.65
CA SER A 14 36.85 4.08 -27.40
C SER A 14 36.51 4.97 -26.19
N LYS A 15 36.60 4.42 -24.97
CA LYS A 15 36.34 5.18 -23.74
C LYS A 15 37.35 6.31 -23.57
N GLU A 16 38.57 6.10 -24.03
CA GLU A 16 39.67 7.05 -24.02
C GLU A 16 39.38 8.24 -24.93
N GLU A 17 38.89 7.99 -26.16
CA GLU A 17 38.49 9.04 -27.11
C GLU A 17 37.26 9.83 -26.65
N LEU A 18 36.34 9.17 -25.95
CA LEU A 18 35.14 9.79 -25.39
C LEU A 18 35.39 10.53 -24.07
N GLY A 19 36.54 10.30 -23.42
CA GLY A 19 36.85 10.82 -22.08
C GLY A 19 36.00 10.20 -20.96
N GLY A 20 35.43 9.00 -21.18
CA GLY A 20 34.54 8.33 -20.24
C GLY A 20 33.63 7.29 -20.90
N THR A 21 32.59 6.85 -20.19
CA THR A 21 31.54 6.00 -20.78
C THR A 21 30.69 6.82 -21.76
N LEU A 22 30.14 6.17 -22.80
CA LEU A 22 29.27 6.83 -23.80
C LEU A 22 28.14 7.63 -23.13
N THR A 23 27.54 7.09 -22.06
CA THR A 23 26.51 7.77 -21.26
C THR A 23 27.02 9.07 -20.63
N CYS A 24 28.22 9.07 -20.04
CA CYS A 24 28.80 10.28 -19.46
C CYS A 24 29.19 11.28 -20.54
N ALA A 25 29.83 10.83 -21.62
CA ALA A 25 30.23 11.68 -22.73
C ALA A 25 29.02 12.38 -23.38
N LEU A 26 27.91 11.66 -23.61
CA LEU A 26 26.68 12.25 -24.13
C LEU A 26 26.01 13.19 -23.12
N ALA A 27 25.99 12.84 -21.84
CA ALA A 27 25.42 13.69 -20.80
C ALA A 27 26.15 15.05 -20.72
N ASP A 28 27.47 15.01 -20.70
CA ASP A 28 28.31 16.20 -20.56
C ASP A 28 28.29 17.06 -21.83
N ARG A 29 28.35 16.45 -23.03
CA ARG A 29 28.34 17.17 -24.31
C ARG A 29 26.99 17.79 -24.64
N LEU A 30 25.89 17.07 -24.39
CA LEU A 30 24.54 17.54 -24.67
C LEU A 30 23.92 18.31 -23.51
N ARG A 31 24.61 18.41 -22.36
CA ARG A 31 24.15 19.05 -21.13
C ARG A 31 22.81 18.47 -20.64
N ILE A 32 22.70 17.15 -20.65
CA ILE A 32 21.53 16.39 -20.20
C ILE A 32 21.89 15.52 -19.00
N THR A 33 20.88 14.99 -18.30
CA THR A 33 21.13 14.05 -17.19
C THR A 33 21.69 12.72 -17.72
N LYS A 34 22.45 12.00 -16.88
CA LYS A 34 22.93 10.65 -17.22
C LYS A 34 21.78 9.68 -17.50
N ALA A 35 20.65 9.85 -16.82
CA ALA A 35 19.44 9.04 -17.06
C ALA A 35 18.86 9.29 -18.47
N GLU A 36 18.81 10.54 -18.90
CA GLU A 36 18.36 10.90 -20.25
C GLU A 36 19.35 10.42 -21.34
N ALA A 37 20.66 10.52 -21.09
CA ALA A 37 21.66 9.97 -22.00
C ALA A 37 21.54 8.44 -22.15
N ALA A 38 21.38 7.72 -21.03
CA ALA A 38 21.20 6.27 -21.03
C ALA A 38 19.90 5.86 -21.77
N ARG A 39 18.81 6.62 -21.57
CA ARG A 39 17.56 6.42 -22.31
C ARG A 39 17.78 6.51 -23.82
N ARG A 40 18.44 7.57 -24.29
CA ARG A 40 18.73 7.80 -25.72
C ARG A 40 19.62 6.71 -26.32
N ILE A 41 20.61 6.22 -25.57
CA ILE A 41 21.46 5.09 -26.01
C ILE A 41 20.59 3.85 -26.22
N GLY A 42 19.78 3.47 -25.23
CA GLY A 42 18.91 2.31 -25.38
C GLY A 42 17.88 2.48 -26.51
N GLU A 43 17.36 3.68 -26.74
CA GLU A 43 16.45 3.93 -27.87
C GLU A 43 17.17 3.80 -29.21
N ALA A 44 18.42 4.25 -29.27
CA ALA A 44 19.24 4.11 -30.47
C ALA A 44 19.56 2.64 -30.77
N GLU A 45 19.80 1.80 -29.75
CA GLU A 45 19.99 0.36 -29.90
C GLU A 45 18.75 -0.34 -30.50
N ASP A 46 17.55 0.03 -30.02
CA ASP A 46 16.30 -0.62 -30.43
C ASP A 46 15.73 -0.08 -31.76
N LEU A 47 15.85 1.22 -31.99
CA LEU A 47 15.20 1.93 -33.10
C LEU A 47 16.17 2.38 -34.20
N GLY A 48 17.48 2.38 -33.91
CA GLY A 48 18.51 2.75 -34.86
C GLY A 48 18.81 1.66 -35.89
N ALA A 49 19.42 2.06 -37.01
CA ALA A 49 19.90 1.12 -38.01
C ALA A 49 20.97 0.20 -37.40
N ARG A 50 20.86 -1.11 -37.67
CA ARG A 50 21.82 -2.12 -37.22
C ARG A 50 22.70 -2.57 -38.38
N ARG A 51 23.82 -3.23 -38.08
CA ARG A 51 24.69 -3.84 -39.10
C ARG A 51 25.06 -5.26 -38.69
N ALA A 52 25.09 -6.17 -39.67
CA ALA A 52 25.60 -7.52 -39.49
C ALA A 52 27.13 -7.50 -39.33
N LEU A 53 27.71 -8.62 -38.88
CA LEU A 53 29.17 -8.78 -38.80
C LEU A 53 29.89 -8.54 -40.14
N THR A 54 29.20 -8.79 -41.26
CA THR A 54 29.66 -8.56 -42.62
C THR A 54 29.47 -7.12 -43.11
N GLY A 55 28.95 -6.22 -42.26
CA GLY A 55 28.70 -4.81 -42.58
C GLY A 55 27.38 -4.52 -43.30
N GLN A 56 26.60 -5.56 -43.64
CA GLN A 56 25.28 -5.37 -44.27
C GLN A 56 24.28 -4.70 -43.31
N PRO A 57 23.46 -3.75 -43.79
CA PRO A 57 22.45 -3.11 -42.95
C PRO A 57 21.38 -4.11 -42.53
N LEU A 58 21.06 -4.10 -41.24
CA LEU A 58 19.98 -4.86 -40.63
C LEU A 58 18.88 -3.90 -40.20
N ALA A 59 17.62 -4.35 -40.29
CA ALA A 59 16.49 -3.61 -39.78
C ALA A 59 16.65 -3.35 -38.26
N PRO A 60 16.08 -2.27 -37.71
CA PRO A 60 16.03 -2.03 -36.27
C PRO A 60 15.43 -3.22 -35.50
N VAL A 61 15.63 -3.29 -34.19
CA VAL A 61 15.00 -4.33 -33.35
C VAL A 61 13.48 -4.15 -33.39
N LEU A 62 13.03 -2.89 -33.26
CA LEU A 62 11.63 -2.50 -33.34
C LEU A 62 11.40 -1.76 -34.66
N THR A 63 11.14 -2.53 -35.72
CA THR A 63 11.11 -2.02 -37.10
C THR A 63 9.90 -1.12 -37.34
N ALA A 64 8.69 -1.55 -36.93
CA ALA A 64 7.47 -0.77 -37.12
C ALA A 64 7.46 0.52 -36.28
N THR A 65 7.99 0.43 -35.06
CA THR A 65 8.12 1.54 -34.11
C THR A 65 9.14 2.56 -34.61
N ALA A 66 10.30 2.11 -35.11
CA ALA A 66 11.28 2.99 -35.73
C ALA A 66 10.72 3.71 -36.96
N ALA A 67 9.95 3.01 -37.80
CA ALA A 67 9.30 3.61 -38.96
C ALA A 67 8.22 4.65 -38.57
N ALA A 68 7.47 4.42 -37.50
CA ALA A 68 6.50 5.38 -36.98
C ALA A 68 7.17 6.61 -36.36
N GLN A 69 8.26 6.42 -35.62
CA GLN A 69 9.05 7.52 -35.05
C GLN A 69 9.69 8.38 -36.14
N CYS A 70 10.31 7.76 -37.15
CA CYS A 70 10.93 8.48 -38.27
C CYS A 70 9.92 9.33 -39.06
N ARG A 71 8.65 8.90 -39.11
CA ARG A 71 7.54 9.68 -39.71
C ARG A 71 6.97 10.76 -38.79
N GLY A 72 7.45 10.86 -37.55
CA GLY A 72 6.97 11.82 -36.55
C GLY A 72 5.58 11.50 -36.00
N LEU A 73 5.08 10.28 -36.18
CA LEU A 73 3.73 9.87 -35.77
C LEU A 73 3.66 9.48 -34.29
N ILE A 74 4.79 9.09 -33.69
CA ILE A 74 4.87 8.67 -32.29
C ILE A 74 6.00 9.40 -31.57
N GLY A 75 5.80 9.68 -30.27
CA GLY A 75 6.78 10.35 -29.41
C GLY A 75 7.46 9.42 -28.40
N ASP A 76 8.36 9.99 -27.60
CA ASP A 76 9.14 9.28 -26.57
C ASP A 76 8.27 8.52 -25.56
N ALA A 77 7.11 9.07 -25.21
CA ALA A 77 6.17 8.43 -24.28
C ALA A 77 5.59 7.13 -24.86
N HIS A 78 5.27 7.09 -26.16
CA HIS A 78 4.81 5.87 -26.84
C HIS A 78 5.92 4.84 -26.94
N ILE A 79 7.13 5.27 -27.34
CA ILE A 79 8.31 4.40 -27.44
C ILE A 79 8.59 3.74 -26.09
N LYS A 80 8.52 4.49 -24.99
CA LYS A 80 8.70 3.95 -23.64
C LYS A 80 7.69 2.84 -23.31
N VAL A 81 6.44 2.98 -23.72
CA VAL A 81 5.39 1.96 -23.51
C VAL A 81 5.71 0.70 -24.31
N ILE A 82 6.05 0.85 -25.60
CA ILE A 82 6.34 -0.27 -26.50
C ILE A 82 7.61 -1.01 -26.04
N ARG A 83 8.69 -0.30 -25.71
CA ARG A 83 9.92 -0.91 -25.18
C ARG A 83 9.66 -1.68 -23.89
N ARG A 84 8.90 -1.10 -22.95
CA ARG A 84 8.53 -1.76 -21.70
C ARG A 84 7.75 -3.06 -21.93
N PHE A 85 6.86 -3.08 -22.93
CA PHE A 85 6.13 -4.28 -23.32
C PHE A 85 7.10 -5.39 -23.75
N PHE A 86 8.05 -5.11 -24.65
CA PHE A 86 9.02 -6.10 -25.11
C PHE A 86 10.03 -6.54 -24.05
N THR A 87 10.31 -5.70 -23.03
CA THR A 87 11.13 -6.12 -21.87
C THR A 87 10.48 -7.23 -21.05
N HIS A 88 9.14 -7.25 -20.97
CA HIS A 88 8.38 -8.24 -20.21
C HIS A 88 7.77 -9.33 -21.11
N LEU A 89 8.04 -9.28 -22.42
CA LEU A 89 7.54 -10.29 -23.35
C LEU A 89 8.43 -11.52 -23.26
N PRO A 90 7.88 -12.72 -22.97
CA PRO A 90 8.70 -13.91 -22.75
C PRO A 90 9.52 -14.30 -23.98
N ALA A 91 10.65 -14.96 -23.72
CA ALA A 91 11.51 -15.48 -24.79
C ALA A 91 10.86 -16.64 -25.57
N HIS A 92 9.85 -17.32 -25.00
CA HIS A 92 9.15 -18.42 -25.68
C HIS A 92 8.14 -17.95 -26.74
N VAL A 93 7.79 -16.66 -26.76
CA VAL A 93 6.94 -16.09 -27.82
C VAL A 93 7.75 -16.08 -29.11
N ASP A 94 7.21 -16.71 -30.15
CA ASP A 94 7.90 -16.86 -31.42
C ASP A 94 8.14 -15.51 -32.13
N VAL A 95 9.09 -15.50 -33.05
CA VAL A 95 9.53 -14.28 -33.74
C VAL A 95 8.41 -13.63 -34.54
N PHE A 96 7.54 -14.39 -35.20
CA PHE A 96 6.45 -13.83 -36.02
C PHE A 96 5.39 -13.16 -35.14
N THR A 97 5.04 -13.78 -34.01
CA THR A 97 4.12 -13.18 -33.03
C THR A 97 4.71 -11.90 -32.43
N ARG A 98 6.02 -11.87 -32.16
CA ARG A 98 6.73 -10.66 -31.68
C ARG A 98 6.65 -9.53 -32.69
N GLU A 99 6.92 -9.81 -33.97
CA GLU A 99 6.85 -8.83 -35.06
C GLU A 99 5.42 -8.32 -35.27
N ALA A 100 4.42 -9.20 -35.24
CA ALA A 100 3.01 -8.83 -35.34
C ALA A 100 2.56 -7.94 -34.17
N ALA A 101 2.97 -8.27 -32.94
CA ALA A 101 2.70 -7.47 -31.75
C ALA A 101 3.36 -6.08 -31.84
N GLU A 102 4.58 -6.02 -32.39
CA GLU A 102 5.29 -4.75 -32.62
C GLU A 102 4.55 -3.86 -33.60
N ALA A 103 4.14 -4.43 -34.74
CA ALA A 103 3.41 -3.72 -35.78
C ALA A 103 2.05 -3.22 -35.30
N ASP A 104 1.31 -4.04 -34.54
CA ASP A 104 0.02 -3.65 -33.97
C ASP A 104 0.17 -2.52 -32.94
N LEU A 105 1.12 -2.64 -32.00
CA LEU A 105 1.40 -1.59 -31.02
C LEU A 105 1.86 -0.28 -31.66
N ALA A 106 2.74 -0.35 -32.68
CA ALA A 106 3.19 0.82 -33.42
C ALA A 106 2.05 1.46 -34.23
N GLY A 107 1.16 0.66 -34.82
CA GLY A 107 -0.05 1.12 -35.50
C GLY A 107 -0.98 1.87 -34.55
N ARG A 108 -1.30 1.28 -33.40
CA ARG A 108 -2.13 1.91 -32.36
C ARG A 108 -1.49 3.16 -31.77
N ALA A 109 -0.17 3.18 -31.65
CA ALA A 109 0.55 4.37 -31.19
C ALA A 109 0.40 5.58 -32.12
N CYS A 110 0.14 5.36 -33.42
CA CYS A 110 -0.15 6.45 -34.36
C CYS A 110 -1.55 7.06 -34.16
N GLU A 111 -2.49 6.33 -33.54
CA GLU A 111 -3.89 6.74 -33.39
C GLU A 111 -4.24 7.20 -31.97
N PHE A 112 -3.59 6.62 -30.96
CA PHE A 112 -3.98 6.75 -29.55
C PHE A 112 -2.92 7.45 -28.69
N ARG A 113 -3.34 7.99 -27.55
CA ARG A 113 -2.43 8.58 -26.56
C ARG A 113 -1.61 7.50 -25.83
N PRO A 114 -0.43 7.83 -25.27
CA PRO A 114 0.44 6.85 -24.61
C PRO A 114 -0.23 6.07 -23.46
N ASP A 115 -1.14 6.69 -22.70
CA ASP A 115 -1.90 6.06 -21.62
C ASP A 115 -2.90 5.01 -22.15
N GLN A 116 -3.55 5.31 -23.27
CA GLN A 116 -4.44 4.38 -23.96
C GLN A 116 -3.66 3.20 -24.56
N VAL A 117 -2.51 3.47 -25.20
CA VAL A 117 -1.61 2.43 -25.70
C VAL A 117 -1.08 1.57 -24.56
N ALA A 118 -0.77 2.15 -23.39
CA ALA A 118 -0.36 1.38 -22.22
C ALA A 118 -1.48 0.48 -21.66
N ALA A 119 -2.74 0.92 -21.73
CA ALA A 119 -3.89 0.06 -21.41
C ALA A 119 -4.05 -1.08 -22.41
N TYR A 120 -3.91 -0.79 -23.70
CA TYR A 120 -3.96 -1.78 -24.77
C TYR A 120 -2.80 -2.81 -24.68
N ALA A 121 -1.57 -2.34 -24.48
CA ALA A 121 -0.38 -3.18 -24.32
C ALA A 121 -0.52 -4.15 -23.13
N ARG A 122 -1.14 -3.72 -22.02
CA ARG A 122 -1.45 -4.62 -20.89
C ARG A 122 -2.44 -5.72 -21.30
N LYS A 123 -3.45 -5.40 -22.09
CA LYS A 123 -4.42 -6.38 -22.60
C LYS A 123 -3.76 -7.35 -23.57
N LEU A 124 -2.93 -6.86 -24.49
CA LEU A 124 -2.17 -7.69 -25.43
C LEU A 124 -1.19 -8.63 -24.68
N MET A 125 -0.49 -8.12 -23.66
CA MET A 125 0.40 -8.92 -22.83
C MET A 125 -0.35 -10.03 -22.11
N ALA A 126 -1.54 -9.76 -21.57
CA ALA A 126 -2.37 -10.78 -20.94
C ALA A 126 -2.84 -11.88 -21.92
N THR A 127 -2.93 -11.58 -23.23
CA THR A 127 -3.24 -12.58 -24.25
C THR A 127 -2.01 -13.41 -24.63
N LEU A 128 -0.84 -12.76 -24.79
CA LEU A 128 0.39 -13.43 -25.24
C LEU A 128 1.14 -14.14 -24.10
N HIS A 129 0.95 -13.68 -22.87
CA HIS A 129 1.57 -14.21 -21.66
C HIS A 129 0.53 -14.24 -20.53
N PRO A 130 -0.47 -15.14 -20.61
CA PRO A 130 -1.59 -15.19 -19.66
C PRO A 130 -1.12 -15.50 -18.24
N ASP A 131 -0.04 -16.26 -18.10
CA ASP A 131 0.50 -16.66 -16.81
C ASP A 131 1.33 -15.55 -16.14
N GLY A 132 1.86 -14.60 -16.93
CA GLY A 132 2.74 -13.54 -16.43
C GLY A 132 4.05 -14.08 -15.81
N ASP A 133 4.94 -13.19 -15.37
CA ASP A 133 6.12 -13.58 -14.58
C ASP A 133 5.76 -13.78 -13.09
N PHE A 134 4.49 -14.03 -12.78
CA PHE A 134 3.97 -13.94 -11.42
C PHE A 134 3.54 -15.32 -10.91
N CYS A 135 4.40 -15.99 -10.16
CA CYS A 135 3.95 -17.15 -9.39
C CYS A 135 3.18 -16.71 -8.13
N ASP A 136 2.21 -17.51 -7.70
CA ASP A 136 1.46 -17.23 -6.47
C ASP A 136 2.36 -17.24 -5.23
N GLU A 137 3.47 -17.97 -5.25
CA GLU A 137 4.50 -17.93 -4.22
C GLU A 137 5.16 -16.55 -4.10
N ASP A 138 5.43 -15.88 -5.22
CA ASP A 138 5.98 -14.53 -5.23
C ASP A 138 4.99 -13.49 -4.71
N ARG A 139 3.71 -13.63 -5.08
CA ARG A 139 2.64 -12.79 -4.52
C ARG A 139 2.50 -13.01 -3.03
N ALA A 140 2.53 -14.27 -2.59
CA ALA A 140 2.52 -14.63 -1.19
C ALA A 140 3.71 -13.98 -0.46
N ARG A 141 4.93 -14.07 -0.98
CA ARG A 141 6.11 -13.44 -0.38
C ARG A 141 6.02 -11.91 -0.31
N LYS A 142 5.46 -11.28 -1.34
CA LYS A 142 5.37 -9.81 -1.44
C LYS A 142 4.19 -9.21 -0.66
N ARG A 143 3.18 -10.01 -0.29
CA ARG A 143 1.98 -9.50 0.42
C ARG A 143 2.40 -8.88 1.75
N CYS A 144 2.07 -7.61 1.95
CA CYS A 144 2.33 -6.94 3.21
C CYS A 144 1.29 -5.85 3.45
N PHE A 145 0.86 -5.73 4.70
CA PHE A 145 0.04 -4.63 5.18
C PHE A 145 0.65 -4.17 6.49
N VAL A 146 1.17 -2.94 6.50
CA VAL A 146 1.91 -2.37 7.61
C VAL A 146 1.14 -1.14 8.09
N LEU A 147 0.67 -1.21 9.33
CA LEU A 147 0.23 -0.05 10.09
C LEU A 147 1.47 0.54 10.79
N GLY A 148 1.88 1.74 10.35
CA GLY A 148 3.00 2.46 10.92
C GLY A 148 2.70 3.01 12.32
N ASN A 149 3.75 3.51 12.97
CA ASN A 149 3.62 4.18 14.28
C ASN A 149 2.70 5.41 14.18
N GLN A 150 2.09 5.73 15.31
CA GLN A 150 1.33 6.97 15.45
C GLN A 150 2.27 8.18 15.44
N GLU A 151 1.98 9.14 14.57
CA GLU A 151 2.69 10.41 14.44
C GLU A 151 2.19 11.42 15.49
N TYR A 152 2.84 12.59 15.57
CA TYR A 152 2.58 13.59 16.61
C TYR A 152 1.16 14.19 16.57
N ASP A 153 0.52 14.13 15.40
CA ASP A 153 -0.85 14.59 15.15
C ASP A 153 -1.90 13.50 15.43
N GLY A 154 -1.47 12.30 15.86
CA GLY A 154 -2.34 11.16 16.09
C GLY A 154 -2.62 10.31 14.85
N MET A 155 -2.13 10.71 13.67
CA MET A 155 -2.31 9.98 12.42
C MET A 155 -1.33 8.81 12.33
N SER A 156 -1.59 7.85 11.45
CA SER A 156 -0.68 6.73 11.19
C SER A 156 -0.66 6.40 9.70
N ARG A 157 0.52 6.10 9.18
CA ARG A 157 0.67 5.69 7.78
C ARG A 157 0.30 4.22 7.62
N ILE A 158 -0.50 3.91 6.60
CA ILE A 158 -0.73 2.55 6.14
C ILE A 158 0.08 2.34 4.86
N SER A 159 0.84 1.25 4.77
CA SER A 159 1.65 0.93 3.58
C SER A 159 1.73 -0.56 3.32
N GLY A 160 2.06 -0.94 2.08
CA GLY A 160 2.30 -2.32 1.70
C GLY A 160 1.75 -2.69 0.32
N LEU A 161 1.95 -3.94 -0.07
CA LEU A 161 1.45 -4.52 -1.31
C LEU A 161 0.32 -5.50 -0.98
N ILE A 162 -0.88 -5.16 -1.45
CA ILE A 162 -2.07 -5.99 -1.28
C ILE A 162 -2.20 -7.03 -2.40
N THR A 163 -2.81 -8.17 -2.07
CA THR A 163 -3.09 -9.22 -3.06
C THR A 163 -4.21 -8.78 -4.03
N PRO A 164 -4.33 -9.41 -5.21
CA PRO A 164 -5.46 -9.16 -6.11
C PRO A 164 -6.82 -9.42 -5.47
N GLU A 165 -6.92 -10.43 -4.60
CA GLU A 165 -8.13 -10.73 -3.82
C GLU A 165 -8.51 -9.56 -2.89
N LEU A 166 -7.54 -9.08 -2.08
CA LEU A 166 -7.78 -7.96 -1.19
C LEU A 166 -8.12 -6.69 -1.98
N ARG A 167 -7.46 -6.47 -3.13
CA ARG A 167 -7.78 -5.35 -4.04
C ARG A 167 -9.24 -5.39 -4.51
N ALA A 168 -9.73 -6.55 -4.95
CA ALA A 168 -11.11 -6.70 -5.41
C ALA A 168 -12.13 -6.43 -4.30
N LEU A 169 -11.88 -6.93 -3.08
CA LEU A 169 -12.72 -6.65 -1.91
C LEU A 169 -12.74 -5.16 -1.55
N PHE A 170 -11.57 -4.50 -1.58
CA PHE A 170 -11.47 -3.05 -1.35
C PHE A 170 -12.22 -2.23 -2.41
N GLU A 171 -12.12 -2.61 -3.69
CA GLU A 171 -12.85 -1.91 -4.76
C GLU A 171 -14.36 -1.97 -4.55
N ALA A 172 -14.89 -3.16 -4.23
CA ALA A 172 -16.32 -3.33 -3.93
C ALA A 172 -16.74 -2.53 -2.68
N LEU A 173 -15.93 -2.57 -1.62
CA LEU A 173 -16.18 -1.84 -0.37
C LEU A 173 -16.24 -0.32 -0.61
N LEU A 174 -15.25 0.22 -1.30
CA LEU A 174 -15.15 1.66 -1.58
C LEU A 174 -16.25 2.11 -2.54
N ALA A 175 -16.63 1.29 -3.52
CA ALA A 175 -17.76 1.61 -4.40
C ALA A 175 -19.08 1.74 -3.60
N ALA A 176 -19.27 0.90 -2.58
CA ALA A 176 -20.48 0.93 -1.75
C ALA A 176 -20.47 2.06 -0.70
N LEU A 177 -19.33 2.30 -0.05
CA LEU A 177 -19.27 3.16 1.14
C LEU A 177 -18.55 4.50 0.95
N ALA A 178 -17.82 4.70 -0.15
CA ALA A 178 -17.09 5.93 -0.45
C ALA A 178 -17.68 6.72 -1.64
N ALA A 179 -18.88 6.37 -2.10
CA ALA A 179 -19.55 7.07 -3.19
C ALA A 179 -19.84 8.56 -2.82
N PRO A 180 -19.79 9.51 -3.77
CA PRO A 180 -20.11 10.91 -3.47
C PRO A 180 -21.52 11.02 -2.87
N GLY A 181 -21.66 11.77 -1.77
CA GLY A 181 -22.95 11.98 -1.10
C GLY A 181 -23.28 10.97 0.00
N THR A 182 -22.38 10.03 0.31
CA THR A 182 -22.48 9.26 1.56
C THR A 182 -22.41 10.19 2.78
N PRO A 183 -23.20 9.98 3.85
CA PRO A 183 -23.18 10.85 5.03
C PRO A 183 -21.76 11.00 5.60
N ASP A 184 -21.37 12.23 5.93
CA ASP A 184 -20.13 12.48 6.65
C ASP A 184 -20.32 12.10 8.13
N PRO A 185 -19.54 11.14 8.67
CA PRO A 185 -19.68 10.72 10.06
C PRO A 185 -19.25 11.79 11.08
N THR A 186 -18.62 12.87 10.62
CA THR A 186 -18.17 14.01 11.44
C THR A 186 -19.06 15.25 11.30
N ALA A 187 -19.98 15.26 10.33
CA ALA A 187 -20.85 16.40 10.11
C ALA A 187 -22.05 16.40 11.07
N GLU A 188 -22.56 17.60 11.37
CA GLU A 188 -23.77 17.75 12.16
C GLU A 188 -24.99 17.19 11.42
N PRO A 189 -25.96 16.59 12.13
CA PRO A 189 -27.24 16.23 11.53
C PRO A 189 -27.85 17.51 10.93
N ASP A 190 -28.16 17.47 9.64
CA ASP A 190 -28.71 18.55 8.80
C ASP A 190 -27.71 19.38 7.95
N SER A 191 -26.42 19.01 7.88
CA SER A 191 -25.49 19.62 6.91
C SER A 191 -25.78 19.17 5.46
N SER A 192 -26.82 19.71 4.84
CA SER A 192 -27.17 19.44 3.44
C SER A 192 -26.37 20.34 2.50
N GLY A 193 -25.11 19.99 2.26
CA GLY A 193 -24.22 20.65 1.32
C GLY A 193 -23.60 19.68 0.30
N PRO A 194 -23.02 20.18 -0.82
CA PRO A 194 -22.25 19.35 -1.72
C PRO A 194 -21.07 18.70 -0.98
N ASP A 195 -20.81 17.42 -1.24
CA ASP A 195 -19.70 16.69 -0.61
C ASP A 195 -18.35 17.25 -1.07
N ILE A 196 -17.68 18.00 -0.19
CA ILE A 196 -16.39 18.63 -0.45
C ILE A 196 -15.18 17.71 -0.18
N ARG A 197 -15.42 16.48 0.32
CA ARG A 197 -14.33 15.57 0.70
C ARG A 197 -13.63 15.02 -0.54
N SER A 198 -12.31 14.98 -0.47
CA SER A 198 -11.49 14.28 -1.47
C SER A 198 -11.83 12.79 -1.52
N THR A 199 -11.54 12.14 -2.64
CA THR A 199 -11.68 10.67 -2.75
C THR A 199 -10.91 9.93 -1.66
N GLY A 200 -9.73 10.44 -1.26
CA GLY A 200 -8.95 9.85 -0.17
C GLY A 200 -9.66 9.91 1.18
N GLN A 201 -10.28 11.05 1.50
CA GLN A 201 -11.07 11.22 2.74
C GLN A 201 -12.31 10.31 2.76
N ARG A 202 -13.05 10.24 1.64
CA ARG A 202 -14.21 9.32 1.54
C ARG A 202 -13.79 7.86 1.70
N ASN A 203 -12.66 7.47 1.11
CA ASN A 203 -12.13 6.12 1.27
C ASN A 203 -11.73 5.80 2.72
N HIS A 204 -11.19 6.79 3.44
CA HIS A 204 -10.86 6.66 4.86
C HIS A 204 -12.13 6.46 5.71
N ASP A 205 -13.16 7.29 5.50
CA ASP A 205 -14.42 7.21 6.24
C ASP A 205 -15.17 5.89 5.95
N ALA A 206 -15.13 5.43 4.70
CA ALA A 206 -15.64 4.14 4.29
C ALA A 206 -14.97 2.98 5.04
N LEU A 207 -13.65 3.04 5.21
CA LEU A 207 -12.90 2.02 5.95
C LEU A 207 -13.28 2.01 7.44
N ILE A 208 -13.41 3.19 8.06
CA ILE A 208 -13.91 3.31 9.44
C ILE A 208 -15.31 2.69 9.56
N THR A 209 -16.20 3.01 8.63
CA THR A 209 -17.59 2.52 8.63
C THR A 209 -17.64 1.00 8.50
N ALA A 210 -16.84 0.43 7.59
CA ALA A 210 -16.73 -1.01 7.40
C ALA A 210 -16.21 -1.74 8.64
N ILE A 211 -15.13 -1.21 9.25
CA ILE A 211 -14.54 -1.78 10.45
C ILE A 211 -15.54 -1.69 11.62
N ARG A 212 -16.22 -0.56 11.80
CA ARG A 212 -17.26 -0.41 12.84
C ARG A 212 -18.39 -1.41 12.66
N ALA A 213 -18.89 -1.60 11.43
CA ALA A 213 -19.92 -2.59 11.15
C ALA A 213 -19.45 -4.01 11.48
N LEU A 214 -18.17 -4.32 11.22
CA LEU A 214 -17.57 -5.61 11.56
C LEU A 214 -17.44 -5.82 13.08
N PHE A 215 -17.07 -4.79 13.84
CA PHE A 215 -17.08 -4.85 15.30
C PHE A 215 -18.50 -5.01 15.86
N ALA A 216 -19.47 -4.28 15.29
CA ALA A 216 -20.87 -4.34 15.70
C ALA A 216 -21.55 -5.68 15.36
N SER A 217 -21.06 -6.42 14.35
CA SER A 217 -21.63 -7.72 13.99
C SER A 217 -21.41 -8.79 15.07
N GLY A 218 -20.42 -8.61 15.95
CA GLY A 218 -20.05 -9.59 16.97
C GLY A 218 -19.40 -10.87 16.43
N GLN A 219 -19.12 -10.93 15.12
CA GLN A 219 -18.62 -12.15 14.45
C GLN A 219 -17.10 -12.32 14.51
N LEU A 220 -16.37 -11.36 15.09
CA LEU A 220 -14.91 -11.41 15.25
C LEU A 220 -14.44 -12.45 16.28
N GLY A 221 -15.36 -13.11 16.98
CA GLY A 221 -15.05 -14.12 17.99
C GLY A 221 -14.39 -13.52 19.23
N ALA A 222 -13.47 -14.28 19.84
CA ALA A 222 -12.77 -13.88 21.05
C ALA A 222 -11.26 -13.85 20.83
N HIS A 223 -10.61 -12.81 21.33
CA HIS A 223 -9.16 -12.66 21.36
C HIS A 223 -8.70 -12.68 22.82
N ARG A 224 -7.82 -13.63 23.18
CA ARG A 224 -7.33 -13.87 24.55
C ARG A 224 -8.46 -13.96 25.59
N GLY A 225 -9.61 -14.49 25.16
CA GLY A 225 -10.79 -14.74 25.98
C GLY A 225 -11.58 -13.49 26.39
N LEU A 226 -11.42 -12.40 25.65
CA LEU A 226 -12.37 -11.29 25.55
C LEU A 226 -12.95 -11.27 24.14
N PRO A 227 -14.24 -10.90 23.94
CA PRO A 227 -14.72 -10.51 22.63
C PRO A 227 -13.78 -9.45 22.03
N VAL A 228 -13.57 -9.45 20.71
CA VAL A 228 -12.72 -8.44 20.07
C VAL A 228 -13.36 -7.06 20.23
N THR A 229 -12.89 -6.31 21.23
CA THR A 229 -13.38 -4.98 21.59
C THR A 229 -12.21 -4.03 21.80
N MET A 230 -12.44 -2.75 21.52
CA MET A 230 -11.49 -1.70 21.82
C MET A 230 -11.72 -1.21 23.25
N ILE A 231 -10.70 -1.33 24.10
CA ILE A 231 -10.72 -0.82 25.47
C ILE A 231 -9.91 0.48 25.49
N VAL A 232 -10.51 1.56 25.97
CA VAL A 232 -9.87 2.87 26.09
C VAL A 232 -9.92 3.32 27.55
N THR A 233 -8.79 3.83 28.03
CA THR A 233 -8.66 4.34 29.40
C THR A 233 -8.31 5.83 29.35
N THR A 234 -8.99 6.63 30.18
CA THR A 234 -8.71 8.05 30.37
C THR A 234 -8.99 8.44 31.82
N THR A 235 -8.65 9.66 32.23
CA THR A 235 -8.98 10.15 33.57
C THR A 235 -10.38 10.76 33.58
N LEU A 236 -11.07 10.69 34.73
CA LEU A 236 -12.39 11.32 34.89
C LEU A 236 -12.30 12.83 34.61
N LYS A 237 -11.25 13.48 35.11
CA LYS A 237 -10.99 14.91 34.89
C LYS A 237 -10.89 15.27 33.39
N ASP A 238 -10.15 14.49 32.61
CA ASP A 238 -9.98 14.73 31.18
C ASP A 238 -11.31 14.50 30.43
N LEU A 239 -12.06 13.46 30.82
CA LEU A 239 -13.36 13.17 30.24
C LEU A 239 -14.40 14.26 30.55
N GLU A 240 -14.46 14.73 31.81
CA GLU A 240 -15.34 15.83 32.24
C GLU A 240 -14.98 17.15 31.55
N ALA A 241 -13.69 17.42 31.36
CA ALA A 241 -13.22 18.60 30.64
C ALA A 241 -13.42 18.49 29.11
N GLY A 242 -13.73 17.30 28.59
CA GLY A 242 -13.75 17.05 27.15
C GLY A 242 -12.39 17.28 26.47
N ALA A 243 -11.29 17.21 27.23
CA ALA A 243 -9.95 17.60 26.81
C ALA A 243 -8.94 16.46 27.05
N GLY A 244 -7.77 16.55 26.40
CA GLY A 244 -6.76 15.50 26.49
C GLY A 244 -7.04 14.32 25.55
N ALA A 245 -6.54 13.14 25.92
CA ALA A 245 -6.63 11.94 25.10
C ALA A 245 -6.89 10.68 25.93
N GLY A 246 -7.63 9.73 25.37
CA GLY A 246 -7.71 8.37 25.87
C GLY A 246 -6.58 7.51 25.31
N ARG A 247 -6.14 6.52 26.09
CA ARG A 247 -5.16 5.51 25.64
C ARG A 247 -5.88 4.20 25.36
N THR A 248 -5.71 3.66 24.17
CA THR A 248 -6.26 2.35 23.81
C THR A 248 -5.40 1.23 24.40
N SER A 249 -5.98 0.04 24.57
CA SER A 249 -5.23 -1.18 24.95
C SER A 249 -4.20 -1.62 23.89
N GLY A 250 -4.30 -1.09 22.67
CA GLY A 250 -3.29 -1.24 21.62
C GLY A 250 -2.11 -0.27 21.76
N GLY A 251 -2.15 0.66 22.70
CA GLY A 251 -1.09 1.65 22.96
C GLY A 251 -1.29 3.00 22.27
N SER A 252 -2.19 3.11 21.29
CA SER A 252 -2.48 4.36 20.59
C SER A 252 -3.18 5.39 21.48
N LEU A 253 -2.93 6.67 21.22
CA LEU A 253 -3.66 7.79 21.81
C LEU A 253 -4.82 8.19 20.91
N LEU A 254 -5.95 8.54 21.52
CA LEU A 254 -7.17 8.95 20.84
C LEU A 254 -7.63 10.29 21.43
N PRO A 255 -7.69 11.37 20.64
CA PRO A 255 -8.20 12.66 21.11
C PRO A 255 -9.58 12.52 21.77
N MET A 256 -9.84 13.31 22.81
CA MET A 256 -11.08 13.16 23.59
C MET A 256 -12.35 13.33 22.73
N ALA A 257 -12.35 14.24 21.77
CA ALA A 257 -13.46 14.42 20.83
C ALA A 257 -13.74 13.14 20.02
N ASP A 258 -12.69 12.46 19.54
CA ASP A 258 -12.82 11.21 18.80
C ASP A 258 -13.27 10.07 19.70
N LEU A 259 -12.76 10.02 20.93
CA LEU A 259 -13.20 9.06 21.94
C LEU A 259 -14.68 9.22 22.27
N ILE A 260 -15.16 10.45 22.52
CA ILE A 260 -16.58 10.73 22.80
C ILE A 260 -17.44 10.34 21.60
N ARG A 261 -17.03 10.69 20.37
CA ARG A 261 -17.75 10.31 19.14
C ARG A 261 -17.81 8.79 18.94
N LEU A 262 -16.72 8.08 19.23
CA LEU A 262 -16.67 6.61 19.19
C LEU A 262 -17.52 6.00 20.30
N ALA A 263 -17.51 6.58 21.49
CA ALA A 263 -18.27 6.14 22.63
C ALA A 263 -19.78 6.27 22.36
N ALA A 264 -20.26 7.36 21.75
CA ALA A 264 -21.68 7.58 21.49
C ALA A 264 -22.41 6.43 20.74
N GLN A 265 -21.69 5.55 20.06
CA GLN A 265 -22.22 4.41 19.30
C GLN A 265 -21.80 3.04 19.87
N ALA A 266 -21.17 3.00 21.05
CA ALA A 266 -20.59 1.80 21.64
C ALA A 266 -21.48 1.15 22.72
N HIS A 267 -21.39 -0.17 22.87
CA HIS A 267 -21.91 -0.86 24.05
C HIS A 267 -20.92 -0.64 25.21
N HIS A 268 -21.27 0.28 26.11
CA HIS A 268 -20.37 0.73 27.17
C HIS A 268 -20.23 -0.26 28.32
N TYR A 269 -19.00 -0.54 28.70
CA TYR A 269 -18.64 -1.02 30.04
C TYR A 269 -17.83 0.08 30.72
N LEU A 270 -18.39 0.67 31.78
CA LEU A 270 -17.70 1.69 32.57
C LEU A 270 -17.01 1.02 33.77
N ALA A 271 -15.69 1.07 33.80
CA ALA A 271 -14.89 0.70 34.97
C ALA A 271 -14.38 1.98 35.65
N ILE A 272 -14.79 2.22 36.89
CA ILE A 272 -14.35 3.37 37.69
C ILE A 272 -13.22 2.90 38.61
N PHE A 273 -12.14 3.69 38.66
CA PHE A 273 -10.98 3.45 39.50
C PHE A 273 -10.88 4.54 40.57
N ASP A 274 -10.52 4.15 41.80
CA ASP A 274 -10.04 5.05 42.83
C ASP A 274 -8.54 4.77 43.05
N ASP A 275 -7.68 5.67 42.62
CA ASP A 275 -6.21 5.54 42.72
C ASP A 275 -5.65 4.18 42.23
N ALA A 276 -6.12 3.74 41.05
CA ALA A 276 -5.80 2.45 40.43
C ALA A 276 -6.22 1.19 41.22
N LYS A 277 -7.07 1.32 42.25
CA LYS A 277 -7.66 0.14 42.91
C LYS A 277 -8.93 -0.31 42.17
N PRO A 278 -8.97 -1.54 41.65
CA PRO A 278 -10.20 -2.11 41.13
C PRO A 278 -11.19 -2.35 42.28
N LEU A 279 -12.44 -1.92 42.14
CA LEU A 279 -13.53 -2.25 43.06
C LEU A 279 -13.88 -3.75 42.90
N ALA A 280 -13.04 -4.60 43.49
CA ALA A 280 -13.18 -6.02 43.79
C ALA A 280 -13.91 -6.91 42.77
N LEU A 281 -13.17 -7.79 42.08
CA LEU A 281 -13.73 -8.91 41.34
C LEU A 281 -13.05 -10.25 41.67
N TYR A 282 -13.67 -11.00 42.59
CA TYR A 282 -13.16 -12.29 43.08
C TYR A 282 -13.65 -13.44 42.22
N HIS A 283 -12.77 -14.42 41.95
CA HIS A 283 -13.17 -15.62 41.22
C HIS A 283 -12.35 -16.86 41.59
N THR A 284 -13.01 -18.02 41.68
CA THR A 284 -12.40 -19.29 42.12
C THR A 284 -11.80 -20.12 40.99
N LYS A 285 -12.10 -19.80 39.72
CA LYS A 285 -11.44 -20.51 38.59
C LYS A 285 -10.03 -19.98 38.37
N ARG A 286 -9.13 -20.87 37.97
CA ARG A 286 -7.73 -20.57 37.69
C ARG A 286 -7.53 -19.53 36.59
N LEU A 287 -8.36 -19.52 35.55
CA LEU A 287 -8.19 -18.55 34.45
C LEU A 287 -8.94 -17.25 34.77
N ALA A 288 -8.28 -16.12 34.47
CA ALA A 288 -8.89 -14.80 34.57
C ALA A 288 -10.16 -14.74 33.71
N ASN A 289 -11.25 -14.27 34.30
CA ASN A 289 -12.51 -14.10 33.59
C ASN A 289 -12.50 -12.80 32.73
N PRO A 290 -13.48 -12.58 31.86
CA PRO A 290 -13.55 -11.38 31.03
C PRO A 290 -13.45 -10.06 31.82
N ALA A 291 -14.15 -9.93 32.94
CA ALA A 291 -14.09 -8.71 33.74
C ALA A 291 -12.70 -8.47 34.35
N GLN A 292 -12.00 -9.54 34.76
CA GLN A 292 -10.62 -9.45 35.26
C GLN A 292 -9.65 -9.03 34.17
N ARG A 293 -9.78 -9.60 32.97
CA ARG A 293 -8.95 -9.21 31.83
C ARG A 293 -9.18 -7.75 31.47
N LEU A 294 -10.44 -7.34 31.32
CA LEU A 294 -10.81 -5.95 31.04
C LEU A 294 -10.19 -4.98 32.06
N MET A 295 -10.23 -5.36 33.33
CA MET A 295 -9.64 -4.58 34.41
C MET A 295 -8.12 -4.47 34.29
N LEU A 296 -7.40 -5.58 34.04
CA LEU A 296 -5.95 -5.57 33.84
C LEU A 296 -5.53 -4.79 32.59
N HIS A 297 -6.30 -4.87 31.49
CA HIS A 297 -6.07 -4.06 30.30
C HIS A 297 -6.13 -2.55 30.61
N ALA A 298 -7.04 -2.14 31.49
CA ALA A 298 -7.18 -0.75 31.91
C ALA A 298 -6.11 -0.31 32.94
N LEU A 299 -5.72 -1.19 33.86
CA LEU A 299 -4.70 -0.93 34.89
C LEU A 299 -3.29 -0.86 34.28
N ASP A 300 -2.85 -1.96 33.67
CA ASP A 300 -1.45 -2.16 33.28
C ASP A 300 -1.15 -1.62 31.88
N ARG A 301 -2.18 -1.48 31.03
CA ARG A 301 -2.10 -0.86 29.69
C ARG A 301 -1.08 -1.50 28.72
N GLY A 302 -0.53 -2.66 29.08
CA GLY A 302 0.55 -3.32 28.34
C GLY A 302 1.26 -4.38 29.18
N CYS A 303 2.39 -4.87 28.67
CA CYS A 303 3.24 -5.82 29.38
C CYS A 303 3.89 -5.16 30.63
N THR A 304 3.78 -5.80 31.79
CA THR A 304 4.36 -5.30 33.06
C THR A 304 5.84 -5.69 33.25
N ARG A 305 6.43 -6.45 32.32
CA ARG A 305 7.86 -6.79 32.36
C ARG A 305 8.70 -5.51 32.23
N PRO A 306 9.66 -5.26 33.12
CA PRO A 306 10.51 -4.07 33.05
C PRO A 306 11.16 -3.90 31.67
N GLY A 307 10.95 -2.73 31.05
CA GLY A 307 11.49 -2.38 29.74
C GLY A 307 10.76 -2.96 28.52
N CYS A 308 9.64 -3.67 28.71
CA CYS A 308 8.80 -4.14 27.61
C CYS A 308 7.72 -3.10 27.28
N ASP A 309 7.55 -2.80 25.99
CA ASP A 309 6.56 -1.85 25.48
C ASP A 309 5.40 -2.52 24.75
N GLN A 310 5.32 -3.86 24.80
CA GLN A 310 4.28 -4.61 24.10
C GLN A 310 2.88 -4.22 24.60
N PRO A 311 1.92 -3.98 23.69
CA PRO A 311 0.57 -3.59 24.05
C PRO A 311 -0.16 -4.72 24.75
N ALA A 312 -1.27 -4.38 25.40
CA ALA A 312 -2.03 -5.34 26.19
C ALA A 312 -2.64 -6.43 25.30
N TYR A 313 -2.95 -6.14 24.04
CA TYR A 313 -3.36 -7.14 23.05
C TYR A 313 -2.30 -8.22 22.80
N HIS A 314 -1.03 -7.97 23.09
CA HIS A 314 0.03 -8.98 22.94
C HIS A 314 0.43 -9.63 24.28
N SER A 315 -0.27 -9.32 25.37
CA SER A 315 0.09 -9.72 26.74
C SER A 315 -0.83 -10.80 27.31
N GLU A 316 -0.29 -11.73 28.10
CA GLU A 316 -1.05 -12.78 28.80
C GLU A 316 -1.19 -12.43 30.29
N VAL A 317 -2.29 -12.88 30.89
CA VAL A 317 -2.53 -12.69 32.33
C VAL A 317 -1.90 -13.84 33.10
N HIS A 318 -1.01 -13.50 34.03
CA HIS A 318 -0.34 -14.44 34.91
C HIS A 318 -0.54 -14.05 36.37
N HIS A 319 -0.71 -15.04 37.25
CA HIS A 319 -0.72 -14.82 38.69
C HIS A 319 0.66 -14.42 39.18
N VAL A 320 0.73 -13.35 39.99
CA VAL A 320 1.94 -12.98 40.74
C VAL A 320 2.18 -13.99 41.87
N THR A 321 1.15 -14.26 42.67
CA THR A 321 1.13 -15.35 43.65
C THR A 321 0.39 -16.53 43.05
N GLY A 322 1.08 -17.65 42.84
CA GLY A 322 0.53 -18.81 42.13
C GLY A 322 -0.85 -19.24 42.62
N TRP A 323 -1.76 -19.51 41.68
CA TRP A 323 -3.15 -19.91 41.99
C TRP A 323 -3.23 -21.14 42.91
N THR A 324 -2.27 -22.07 42.82
CA THR A 324 -2.19 -23.24 43.70
C THR A 324 -2.04 -22.86 45.18
N THR A 325 -1.52 -21.67 45.47
CA THR A 325 -1.29 -21.16 46.82
C THR A 325 -2.54 -20.46 47.37
N THR A 326 -3.28 -19.74 46.53
CA THR A 326 -4.42 -18.90 46.97
C THR A 326 -5.78 -19.54 46.71
N GLY A 327 -5.88 -20.46 45.76
CA GLY A 327 -7.14 -21.00 45.24
C GLY A 327 -8.05 -19.95 44.57
N ARG A 328 -7.52 -18.73 44.36
CA ARG A 328 -8.28 -17.56 43.92
C ARG A 328 -7.53 -16.84 42.81
N THR A 329 -8.28 -16.33 41.86
CA THR A 329 -7.79 -15.43 40.82
C THR A 329 -8.39 -14.07 41.13
N ASP A 330 -7.60 -13.21 41.75
CA ASP A 330 -8.00 -11.88 42.20
C ASP A 330 -7.06 -10.84 41.56
N ILE A 331 -7.57 -9.62 41.38
CA ILE A 331 -6.76 -8.47 40.94
C ILE A 331 -6.50 -7.64 42.19
N THR A 332 -5.23 -7.52 42.55
CA THR A 332 -4.72 -6.76 43.69
C THR A 332 -4.15 -5.42 43.25
#